data_AF-A0A699WAI8-F1
#
_entry.id   AF-A0A699WAI8-F1
#
_cell.length_a   1.000
_cell.length_b   1.000
_cell.length_c   1.000
_cell.angle_alpha   90.00
_cell.angle_beta   90.00
_cell.angle_gamma   90.00
#
_symmetry.space_group_name_H-M   'P 1'
#
loop_
_entity.id
_entity.type
_entity.pdbx_description
1 polymer ?
#
loop_
_entity_poly.entity_id
_entity_poly.type
_entity_poly.pdbx_seq_one_letter_code
_entity_poly.pdbx_strand_id
1 'polypeptide(L)'
;GVVRFGKRGKLNPRYVGPFMVLERIGDVTYKLDLPEELSRVHNTFHVSNLKKCHADEPLAIPLDGLHFDDKLHFVEELVEIVDREVKRLKRSRILLIKVRWNSKRGPEFTWEREDQFRKKYPHLFGRTASTSNVTS
;
A
#
# COMPACT_ATOMS: atom_id res chain seq x y z
N GLY A 1 -21.60 -7.17 -6.93
CA GLY A 1 -21.63 -6.90 -5.49
C GLY A 1 -20.79 -5.67 -5.20
N VAL A 2 -21.22 -4.83 -4.26
CA VAL A 2 -20.56 -3.55 -3.90
C VAL A 2 -19.27 -3.83 -3.14
N VAL A 3 -18.15 -3.24 -3.57
CA VAL A 3 -16.85 -3.45 -2.92
C VAL A 3 -16.66 -2.41 -1.80
N ARG A 4 -16.30 -2.89 -0.61
CA ARG A 4 -15.93 -2.07 0.54
C ARG A 4 -14.41 -2.09 0.67
N PHE A 5 -13.80 -1.00 1.14
CA PHE A 5 -12.37 -0.98 1.44
C PHE A 5 -12.00 -2.14 2.39
N GLY A 6 -11.00 -2.93 2.00
CA GLY A 6 -10.57 -4.13 2.73
C GLY A 6 -9.84 -3.85 4.04
N LYS A 7 -9.37 -4.92 4.70
CA LYS A 7 -8.60 -4.82 5.94
C LYS A 7 -7.26 -4.11 5.74
N ARG A 8 -6.88 -3.31 6.73
CA ARG A 8 -5.67 -2.48 6.77
C ARG A 8 -4.38 -3.30 6.69
N GLY A 9 -3.56 -3.06 5.66
CA GLY A 9 -2.13 -3.42 5.61
C GLY A 9 -1.28 -2.43 6.41
N LYS A 10 -0.02 -2.81 6.71
CA LYS A 10 0.91 -2.04 7.56
C LYS A 10 1.19 -0.63 7.02
N LEU A 11 1.13 -0.43 5.70
CA LEU A 11 1.42 0.83 5.01
C LEU A 11 0.17 1.50 4.39
N ASN A 12 -1.04 0.96 4.63
CA ASN A 12 -2.25 1.57 4.06
C ASN A 12 -2.55 2.95 4.67
N PRO A 13 -2.77 3.99 3.83
CA PRO A 13 -3.19 5.28 4.32
C PRO A 13 -4.55 5.19 5.01
N ARG A 14 -4.74 5.98 6.08
CA ARG A 14 -5.99 5.99 6.85
C ARG A 14 -7.15 6.69 6.11
N TYR A 15 -6.81 7.68 5.29
CA TYR A 15 -7.74 8.42 4.44
C TYR A 15 -7.09 8.58 3.07
N VAL A 16 -7.90 8.56 2.02
CA VAL A 16 -7.48 8.74 0.63
C VAL A 16 -8.19 9.97 0.08
N GLY A 17 -7.44 10.81 -0.65
CA GLY A 17 -7.95 11.99 -1.35
C GLY A 17 -8.68 13.04 -0.49
N PRO A 18 -8.59 14.31 -0.85
CA PRO A 18 -9.75 15.18 -0.76
C PRO A 18 -10.71 14.79 -1.89
N PHE A 19 -11.98 14.62 -1.55
CA PHE A 19 -13.05 14.52 -2.53
C PHE A 19 -13.98 15.68 -2.33
N MET A 20 -14.49 16.23 -3.43
CA MET A 20 -15.50 17.28 -3.35
C MET A 20 -16.81 16.69 -2.87
N VAL A 21 -17.53 17.43 -2.03
CA VAL A 21 -18.89 17.06 -1.65
C VAL A 21 -19.82 17.54 -2.76
N LEU A 22 -20.49 16.61 -3.44
CA LEU A 22 -21.51 16.92 -4.44
C LEU A 22 -22.82 17.32 -3.78
N GLU A 23 -23.22 16.58 -2.74
CA GLU A 23 -24.53 16.75 -2.10
C GLU A 23 -24.48 16.27 -0.65
N ARG A 24 -25.28 16.89 0.22
CA ARG A 24 -25.57 16.39 1.57
C ARG A 24 -26.93 15.69 1.56
N ILE A 25 -26.94 14.38 1.75
CA ILE A 25 -28.16 13.55 1.75
C ILE A 25 -28.58 13.33 3.21
N GLY A 26 -29.43 14.22 3.74
CA GLY A 26 -29.81 14.21 5.15
C GLY A 26 -28.70 14.65 6.10
N ASP A 27 -28.89 14.48 7.40
CA ASP A 27 -28.03 15.14 8.37
C ASP A 27 -26.61 14.56 8.47
N VAL A 28 -26.46 13.27 8.19
CA VAL A 28 -25.22 12.52 8.50
C VAL A 28 -24.58 11.85 7.29
N THR A 29 -25.10 12.07 6.09
CA THR A 29 -24.62 11.40 4.87
C THR A 29 -24.27 12.40 3.79
N TYR A 30 -23.15 12.18 3.12
CA TYR A 30 -22.65 13.03 2.05
C TYR A 30 -22.36 12.21 0.81
N LYS A 31 -22.71 12.76 -0.35
CA LYS A 31 -22.33 12.26 -1.65
C LYS A 31 -21.05 12.98 -2.10
N LEU A 32 -20.04 12.22 -2.47
CA LEU A 32 -18.74 12.71 -2.89
C LEU A 32 -18.56 12.57 -4.39
N ASP A 33 -17.74 13.44 -4.96
CA ASP A 33 -17.23 13.27 -6.31
C ASP A 33 -16.04 12.31 -6.27
N LEU A 34 -16.29 11.06 -6.63
CA LEU A 34 -15.27 10.02 -6.66
C LEU A 34 -14.74 9.89 -8.10
N PRO A 35 -13.41 9.77 -8.27
CA PRO A 35 -12.84 9.56 -9.58
C PRO A 35 -13.08 8.13 -10.06
N GLU A 36 -12.86 7.89 -11.35
CA GLU A 36 -13.27 6.65 -12.04
C GLU A 36 -12.57 5.39 -11.48
N GLU A 37 -11.38 5.53 -10.89
CA GLU A 37 -10.65 4.45 -10.23
C GLU A 37 -11.41 3.89 -9.02
N LEU A 38 -12.29 4.69 -8.42
CA LEU A 38 -13.17 4.32 -7.32
C LEU A 38 -14.63 4.14 -7.74
N SER A 39 -14.93 4.04 -9.05
CA SER A 39 -16.29 3.84 -9.57
C SER A 39 -17.03 2.63 -8.98
N ARG A 40 -16.29 1.62 -8.51
CA ARG A 40 -16.84 0.42 -7.83
C ARG A 40 -17.33 0.70 -6.40
N VAL A 41 -16.95 1.84 -5.81
CA VAL A 41 -17.32 2.28 -4.46
C VAL A 41 -18.57 3.15 -4.54
N HIS A 42 -19.48 2.98 -3.59
CA HIS A 42 -20.56 3.94 -3.44
C HIS A 42 -20.02 5.31 -3.09
N ASN A 43 -20.39 6.30 -3.89
CA ASN A 43 -20.05 7.70 -3.64
C ASN A 43 -20.80 8.33 -2.46
N THR A 44 -21.63 7.57 -1.74
CA THR A 44 -22.41 8.06 -0.60
C THR A 44 -21.82 7.51 0.70
N PHE A 45 -21.38 8.40 1.58
CA PHE A 45 -20.66 8.07 2.80
C PHE A 45 -21.30 8.71 4.03
N HIS A 46 -21.35 7.95 5.12
CA HIS A 46 -21.70 8.48 6.44
C HIS A 46 -20.55 9.37 6.96
N VAL A 47 -20.89 10.45 7.67
CA VAL A 47 -19.95 11.46 8.19
C VAL A 47 -18.85 10.86 9.08
N SER A 48 -19.10 9.75 9.76
CA SER A 48 -18.10 9.04 10.57
C SER A 48 -16.93 8.45 9.75
N ASN A 49 -17.16 8.22 8.45
CA ASN A 49 -16.14 7.70 7.53
C ASN A 49 -15.39 8.84 6.84
N LEU A 50 -15.79 10.08 7.07
CA LEU A 50 -15.23 11.28 6.45
C LEU A 50 -14.39 12.05 7.47
N LYS A 51 -13.31 12.65 6.99
CA LYS A 51 -12.54 13.61 7.76
C LYS A 51 -12.52 14.92 6.99
N LYS A 52 -12.92 16.01 7.65
CA LYS A 52 -12.85 17.36 7.06
C LYS A 52 -11.40 17.63 6.64
N CYS A 53 -11.21 17.88 5.35
CA CYS A 53 -9.92 18.28 4.81
C CYS A 53 -9.75 19.78 5.07
N HIS A 54 -8.71 20.15 5.82
CA HIS A 54 -8.40 21.54 6.18
C HIS A 54 -7.23 22.12 5.37
N ALA A 55 -6.88 21.49 4.24
CA ALA A 55 -5.65 21.82 3.53
C ALA A 55 -5.84 23.02 2.60
N ASP A 56 -5.13 24.11 2.90
CA ASP A 56 -4.53 24.96 1.88
C ASP A 56 -3.35 24.15 1.27
N GLU A 57 -3.61 23.40 0.19
CA GLU A 57 -2.64 22.72 -0.71
C GLU A 57 -1.75 21.56 -0.14
N PRO A 58 -0.98 20.83 -0.97
CA PRO A 58 -1.26 19.52 -1.57
C PRO A 58 -0.81 18.31 -0.71
N LEU A 59 -1.35 18.12 0.49
CA LEU A 59 -1.18 16.86 1.26
C LEU A 59 -2.15 15.74 0.84
N ALA A 60 -3.01 16.04 -0.13
CA ALA A 60 -3.80 15.08 -0.86
C ALA A 60 -2.88 14.07 -1.53
N ILE A 61 -2.96 12.78 -1.19
CA ILE A 61 -2.36 11.77 -2.08
C ILE A 61 -3.19 11.83 -3.37
N PRO A 62 -2.62 12.23 -4.52
CA PRO A 62 -3.37 12.21 -5.77
C PRO A 62 -3.70 10.74 -6.08
N LEU A 63 -4.98 10.46 -6.39
CA LEU A 63 -5.42 9.10 -6.71
C LEU A 63 -4.71 8.53 -7.94
N ASP A 64 -4.23 9.41 -8.82
CA ASP A 64 -3.41 9.14 -10.01
C ASP A 64 -2.13 8.30 -9.73
N GLY A 65 -1.83 8.00 -8.46
CA GLY A 65 -0.74 7.14 -8.05
C GLY A 65 -1.06 6.00 -7.09
N LEU A 66 -2.33 5.81 -6.73
CA LEU A 66 -2.73 4.63 -5.98
C LEU A 66 -3.27 3.58 -6.95
N HIS A 67 -2.48 2.53 -7.20
CA HIS A 67 -3.00 1.37 -7.90
C HIS A 67 -3.86 0.55 -6.94
N PHE A 68 -5.14 0.39 -7.24
CA PHE A 68 -6.06 -0.44 -6.46
C PHE A 68 -6.26 -1.78 -7.15
N ASP A 69 -6.24 -2.88 -6.40
CA ASP A 69 -6.60 -4.20 -6.93
C ASP A 69 -8.12 -4.30 -7.13
N ASP A 70 -8.59 -5.42 -7.71
CA ASP A 70 -10.03 -5.65 -7.90
C ASP A 70 -10.86 -5.64 -6.61
N LYS A 71 -10.20 -5.73 -5.46
CA LYS A 71 -10.77 -5.70 -4.11
C LYS A 71 -10.56 -4.36 -3.39
N LEU A 72 -10.07 -3.33 -4.11
CA LEU A 72 -9.76 -1.99 -3.59
C LEU A 72 -8.68 -1.97 -2.49
N HIS A 73 -7.76 -2.93 -2.49
CA HIS A 73 -6.53 -2.82 -1.71
C HIS A 73 -5.51 -1.98 -2.46
N PHE A 74 -4.75 -1.19 -1.71
CA PHE A 74 -3.57 -0.53 -2.25
C PHE A 74 -2.57 -1.60 -2.71
N VAL A 75 -2.20 -1.54 -3.99
CA VAL A 75 -1.18 -2.38 -4.58
C VAL A 75 0.15 -1.71 -4.31
N GLU A 76 0.81 -2.19 -3.26
CA GLU A 76 2.19 -1.82 -2.93
C GLU A 76 3.13 -2.43 -3.97
N GLU A 77 3.79 -1.59 -4.78
CA GLU A 77 4.81 -2.06 -5.71
C GLU A 77 6.12 -2.27 -4.95
N LEU A 78 6.56 -3.52 -4.89
CA LEU A 78 7.82 -3.87 -4.25
C LEU A 78 8.98 -3.63 -5.21
N VAL A 79 9.99 -2.89 -4.76
CA VAL A 79 11.17 -2.59 -5.60
C VAL A 79 12.22 -3.68 -5.46
N GLU A 80 12.74 -3.85 -4.24
CA GLU A 80 13.91 -4.69 -4.00
C GLU A 80 14.09 -5.02 -2.51
N ILE A 81 14.90 -6.04 -2.25
CA ILE A 81 15.41 -6.34 -0.91
C ILE A 81 16.73 -5.58 -0.76
N VAL A 82 16.74 -4.57 0.11
CA VAL A 82 17.88 -3.66 0.29
C VAL A 82 18.90 -4.20 1.27
N ASP A 83 18.45 -4.96 2.27
CA ASP A 83 19.33 -5.44 3.33
C ASP A 83 18.79 -6.74 3.96
N ARG A 84 19.67 -7.47 4.66
CA ARG A 84 19.33 -8.68 5.40
C ARG A 84 20.04 -8.69 6.75
N GLU A 85 19.28 -8.91 7.82
CA GLU A 85 19.78 -8.98 9.18
C GLU A 85 19.34 -10.28 9.85
N VAL A 86 20.23 -10.92 10.60
CA VAL A 86 19.89 -12.08 11.43
C VAL A 86 19.70 -11.63 12.88
N LYS A 87 18.45 -11.61 13.33
CA LYS A 87 18.14 -11.34 14.74
C LYS A 87 18.26 -12.61 15.56
N ARG A 88 19.23 -12.64 16.47
CA ARG A 88 19.45 -13.76 17.40
C ARG A 88 18.58 -13.57 18.65
N LEU A 89 17.69 -14.53 18.90
CA LEU A 89 16.91 -14.64 20.12
C LEU A 89 17.53 -15.69 21.05
N LYS A 90 17.02 -15.80 22.29
CA LYS A 90 17.53 -16.73 23.31
C LYS A 90 17.64 -18.18 22.83
N ARG A 91 16.74 -18.63 21.93
CA ARG A 91 16.68 -20.03 21.44
C ARG A 91 16.60 -20.16 19.92
N SER A 92 16.65 -19.06 19.16
CA SER A 92 16.44 -19.11 17.72
C SER A 92 17.14 -17.98 17.00
N ARG A 93 17.24 -18.10 15.67
CA ARG A 93 17.71 -17.05 14.77
C ARG A 93 16.57 -16.74 13.80
N ILE A 94 16.27 -15.46 13.62
CA ILE A 94 15.25 -15.00 12.67
C ILE A 94 15.96 -14.18 11.61
N LEU A 95 15.87 -14.62 10.35
CA LEU A 95 16.29 -13.84 9.20
C LEU A 95 15.22 -12.78 8.90
N LEU A 96 15.62 -11.52 8.99
CA LEU A 96 14.84 -10.36 8.61
C LEU A 96 15.43 -9.78 7.34
N ILE A 97 14.57 -9.31 6.46
CA ILE A 97 14.95 -8.60 5.24
C ILE A 97 14.38 -7.19 5.30
N LYS A 98 15.17 -6.22 4.85
CA LYS A 98 14.72 -4.85 4.65
C LYS A 98 14.18 -4.74 3.24
N VAL A 99 12.89 -4.52 3.13
CA VAL A 99 12.19 -4.39 1.85
C VAL A 99 11.99 -2.92 1.57
N ARG A 100 12.33 -2.51 0.35
CA ARG A 100 12.01 -1.19 -0.18
C ARG A 100 10.74 -1.26 -1.01
N TRP A 101 9.81 -0.37 -0.68
CA TRP A 101 8.54 -0.21 -1.37
C TRP A 101 8.56 1.04 -2.25
N ASN A 102 8.03 0.94 -3.47
CA ASN A 102 7.80 2.07 -4.34
C ASN A 102 6.47 2.71 -3.92
N SER A 103 6.56 3.86 -3.27
CA SER A 103 5.40 4.68 -2.95
C SER A 103 5.61 6.06 -3.55
N LYS A 104 4.56 6.69 -4.08
CA LYS A 104 4.64 8.09 -4.54
C LYS A 104 4.99 9.06 -3.39
N ARG A 105 4.94 8.62 -2.13
CA ARG A 105 5.40 9.37 -0.94
C ARG A 105 6.91 9.31 -0.72
N GLY A 106 7.62 8.58 -1.56
CA GLY A 106 9.04 8.26 -1.41
C GLY A 106 9.27 6.80 -1.03
N PRO A 107 10.54 6.36 -1.03
CA PRO A 107 10.87 4.99 -0.69
C PRO A 107 10.54 4.71 0.78
N GLU A 108 9.62 3.79 1.02
CA GLU A 108 9.31 3.29 2.37
C GLU A 108 10.09 1.99 2.62
N PHE A 109 10.51 1.78 3.88
CA PHE A 109 11.30 0.62 4.25
C PHE A 109 10.64 -0.13 5.40
N THR A 110 10.49 -1.45 5.25
CA THR A 110 10.03 -2.31 6.35
C THR A 110 10.95 -3.50 6.55
N TRP A 111 11.08 -3.92 7.81
CA TRP A 111 11.71 -5.19 8.17
C TRP A 111 10.65 -6.28 8.20
N GLU A 112 10.83 -7.31 7.37
CA GLU A 112 9.92 -8.45 7.26
C GLU A 112 10.69 -9.76 7.45
N ARG A 113 10.01 -10.82 7.89
CA ARG A 113 10.64 -12.13 8.05
C ARG A 113 10.84 -12.82 6.70
N GLU A 114 12.08 -13.25 6.43
CA GLU A 114 12.44 -13.83 5.13
C GLU A 114 11.61 -15.06 4.76
N ASP A 115 11.33 -15.95 5.73
CA ASP A 115 10.61 -17.20 5.52
C ASP A 115 9.16 -16.99 5.08
N GLN A 116 8.48 -15.99 5.65
CA GLN A 116 7.13 -15.60 5.25
C GLN A 116 7.16 -14.85 3.93
N PHE A 117 8.12 -13.95 3.76
CA PHE A 117 8.23 -13.10 2.59
C PHE A 117 8.52 -13.90 1.32
N ARG A 118 9.41 -14.90 1.42
CA ARG A 118 9.76 -15.81 0.33
C ARG A 118 8.57 -16.64 -0.16
N LYS A 119 7.62 -16.98 0.71
CA LYS A 119 6.38 -17.66 0.31
C LYS A 119 5.46 -16.75 -0.50
N LYS A 120 5.37 -15.48 -0.10
CA LYS A 120 4.50 -14.49 -0.75
C LYS A 120 5.08 -13.96 -2.07
N TYR A 121 6.41 -13.81 -2.14
CA TYR A 121 7.11 -13.23 -3.28
C TYR A 121 8.34 -14.08 -3.67
N PRO A 122 8.15 -15.31 -4.17
CA PRO A 122 9.26 -16.22 -4.46
C PRO A 122 10.19 -15.70 -5.58
N HIS A 123 9.66 -14.90 -6.51
CA HIS A 123 10.41 -14.33 -7.63
C HIS A 123 11.58 -13.42 -7.18
N LEU A 124 11.46 -12.77 -6.02
CA LEU A 124 12.52 -11.92 -5.46
C LEU A 124 13.72 -12.71 -4.92
N PHE A 125 13.56 -14.03 -4.77
CA PHE A 125 14.59 -14.93 -4.27
C PHE A 125 15.08 -15.89 -5.37
N GLY A 126 14.68 -15.65 -6.63
CA GLY A 126 15.07 -16.43 -7.80
C GLY A 126 16.44 -16.03 -8.36
N ARG A 127 17.47 -16.79 -7.97
CA ARG A 127 18.77 -17.07 -8.62
C ARG A 127 19.42 -15.96 -9.48
N THR A 128 20.42 -15.27 -8.90
CA THR A 128 21.66 -14.92 -9.60
C THR A 128 22.62 -16.11 -9.57
N ALA A 129 22.53 -16.95 -10.59
CA ALA A 129 23.67 -17.71 -11.10
C ALA A 129 23.46 -17.67 -12.63
N SER A 130 24.37 -17.18 -13.45
CA SER A 130 25.82 -17.29 -13.40
C SER A 130 26.38 -16.46 -14.55
N THR A 131 27.41 -15.64 -14.31
CA THR A 131 28.44 -15.43 -15.34
C THR A 131 29.80 -15.52 -14.66
N SER A 132 30.23 -16.76 -14.43
CA SER A 132 31.64 -17.08 -14.31
C SER A 132 32.27 -16.94 -15.71
N ASN A 133 33.09 -15.92 -15.93
CA ASN A 133 34.08 -15.96 -16.99
C ASN A 133 35.47 -15.92 -16.34
N VAL A 134 35.96 -17.11 -15.99
CA VAL A 134 37.40 -17.46 -15.97
C VAL A 134 37.56 -18.38 -17.19
N THR A 135 38.34 -18.04 -18.21
CA THR A 135 39.73 -18.43 -18.51
C THR A 135 39.98 -17.88 -19.94
N SER A 136 41.10 -17.21 -20.28
CA SER A 136 42.47 -17.72 -20.36
C SER A 136 43.49 -16.60 -20.28
#